data_AF-A0A7M2SG28-F1
#
_entry.id   AF-A0A7M2SG28-F1
#
_cell.length_a   1.000
_cell.length_b   1.000
_cell.length_c   1.000
_cell.angle_alpha   90.00
_cell.angle_beta   90.00
_cell.angle_gamma   90.00
#
_symmetry.space_group_name_H-M   'P 1'
#
loop_
_entity.id
_entity.type
_entity.pdbx_description
1 polymer ?
#
loop_
_entity_poly.entity_id
_entity_poly.type
_entity_poly.pdbx_seq_one_letter_code
_entity_poly.pdbx_strand_id
1 'polypeptide(L)'
;MGGESTIRTAPRDGGASRGPAGSRTGQRLSGLAVALGLVLFLGGFAWGAVVYRPYTVPTPSMAPTIGAGDRVLAERVDGGEVRRGDVVVFTDKTWVSNAPVVKRVVAVGGDTVACCTDGKLTVNGKQIDEPYLAKDNPAEFQNFPTVTVPKGRLFLLGDERTGSLDSTAHLTDAAQGTVARSAVSARVEAVVWPMDGMLERPTGFEELGALSAPGPLRTVVALIVVGAVLVLGGGAYGPIAKRLGDRSRARTEPAGAR
;
A
#
# COMPACT_ATOMS: atom_id res chain seq x y z
N MET A 1 60.57 -57.74 46.53
CA MET A 1 59.76 -57.79 45.30
C MET A 1 58.96 -56.49 45.27
N GLY A 2 59.47 -55.41 44.68
CA GLY A 2 59.44 -55.07 43.24
C GLY A 2 58.15 -54.26 42.96
N GLY A 3 58.11 -53.08 42.35
CA GLY A 3 59.08 -52.14 41.80
C GLY A 3 58.32 -50.82 41.51
N GLU A 4 59.05 -49.72 41.32
CA GLU A 4 58.53 -48.38 40.99
C GLU A 4 57.73 -48.32 39.68
N SER A 5 56.74 -47.43 39.61
CA SER A 5 56.51 -46.61 38.41
C SER A 5 55.69 -45.36 38.72
N THR A 6 56.38 -44.23 38.76
CA THR A 6 55.84 -42.87 38.63
C THR A 6 55.53 -42.57 37.17
N ILE A 7 54.31 -42.16 36.83
CA ILE A 7 54.05 -41.40 35.60
C ILE A 7 53.26 -40.12 35.93
N ARG A 8 53.88 -39.00 35.55
CA ARG A 8 53.37 -37.63 35.60
C ARG A 8 52.84 -37.24 34.21
N THR A 9 51.89 -36.29 34.19
CA THR A 9 51.44 -35.43 33.06
C THR A 9 50.57 -36.10 31.97
N ALA A 10 49.48 -35.51 31.45
CA ALA A 10 49.24 -34.10 31.08
C ALA A 10 47.75 -33.68 31.17
N PRO A 11 47.43 -32.36 31.22
CA PRO A 11 46.07 -31.86 31.10
C PRO A 11 45.58 -32.03 29.65
N ARG A 12 44.33 -32.46 29.47
CA ARG A 12 43.69 -32.47 28.14
C ARG A 12 43.43 -31.04 27.71
N ASP A 13 44.27 -30.56 26.80
CA ASP A 13 44.11 -29.32 26.06
C ASP A 13 42.75 -29.22 25.34
N GLY A 14 42.24 -27.99 25.31
CA GLY A 14 40.98 -27.60 24.73
C GLY A 14 40.83 -27.99 23.26
N GLY A 15 39.87 -28.87 23.00
CA GLY A 15 39.25 -29.01 21.69
C GLY A 15 38.30 -27.84 21.44
N ALA A 16 38.85 -26.68 21.08
CA ALA A 16 38.06 -25.61 20.47
C ALA A 16 37.36 -26.19 19.23
N SER A 17 36.05 -26.38 19.33
CA SER A 17 35.18 -26.82 18.25
C SER A 17 35.20 -25.80 17.10
N ARG A 18 36.16 -25.91 16.20
CA ARG A 18 36.10 -25.23 14.89
C ARG A 18 35.09 -25.98 14.04
N GLY A 19 33.85 -25.51 14.07
CA GLY A 19 32.78 -26.02 13.19
C GLY A 19 33.19 -25.92 11.71
N PRO A 20 32.58 -26.72 10.82
CA PRO A 20 32.92 -26.75 9.40
C PRO A 20 32.69 -25.36 8.79
N ALA A 21 33.74 -24.82 8.16
CA ALA A 21 33.74 -23.52 7.52
C ALA A 21 32.93 -23.56 6.23
N GLY A 22 31.85 -22.78 6.15
CA GLY A 22 31.47 -22.19 4.86
C GLY A 22 32.66 -21.37 4.34
N SER A 23 32.84 -21.27 3.02
CA SER A 23 33.94 -20.47 2.48
C SER A 23 33.87 -19.04 3.03
N ARG A 24 35.01 -18.45 3.42
CA ARG A 24 35.06 -17.07 3.97
C ARG A 24 34.34 -16.07 3.06
N THR A 25 34.37 -16.32 1.76
CA THR A 25 33.65 -15.57 0.73
C THR A 25 32.13 -15.72 0.85
N GLY A 26 31.62 -16.95 1.02
CA GLY A 26 30.18 -17.20 1.19
C GLY A 26 29.59 -16.52 2.43
N GLN A 27 30.33 -16.53 3.53
CA GLN A 27 29.89 -15.85 4.77
C GLN A 27 29.90 -14.31 4.64
N ARG A 28 30.86 -13.74 3.90
CA ARG A 28 30.88 -12.30 3.59
C ARG A 28 29.74 -11.89 2.65
N LEU A 29 29.46 -12.70 1.62
CA LEU A 29 28.35 -12.46 0.69
C LEU A 29 27.00 -12.56 1.39
N SER A 30 26.82 -13.56 2.28
CA SER A 30 25.64 -13.67 3.15
C SER A 30 25.49 -12.44 4.05
N GLY A 31 26.57 -11.97 4.68
CA GLY A 31 26.55 -10.75 5.50
C GLY A 31 26.16 -9.50 4.70
N LEU A 32 26.71 -9.33 3.50
CA LEU A 32 26.36 -8.22 2.60
C LEU A 32 24.89 -8.30 2.15
N ALA A 33 24.39 -9.50 1.84
CA ALA A 33 23.00 -9.70 1.48
C ALA A 33 22.06 -9.31 2.63
N VAL A 34 22.38 -9.71 3.87
CA VAL A 34 21.60 -9.29 5.06
C VAL A 34 21.65 -7.78 5.24
N ALA A 35 22.82 -7.16 5.14
CA ALA A 35 22.97 -5.71 5.29
C ALA A 35 22.16 -4.93 4.25
N LEU A 36 22.27 -5.31 2.97
CA LEU A 36 21.46 -4.73 1.90
C LEU A 36 19.96 -4.97 2.14
N GLY A 37 19.60 -6.18 2.55
CA GLY A 37 18.23 -6.54 2.86
C GLY A 37 17.62 -5.66 3.96
N LEU A 38 18.37 -5.40 5.03
CA LEU A 38 17.95 -4.50 6.11
C LEU A 38 17.77 -3.06 5.61
N VAL A 39 18.68 -2.55 4.77
CA VAL A 39 18.58 -1.21 4.19
C VAL A 39 17.32 -1.08 3.33
N LEU A 40 17.05 -2.05 2.45
CA LEU A 40 15.86 -2.02 1.60
C LEU A 40 14.57 -2.18 2.43
N PHE A 41 14.55 -3.09 3.40
CA PHE A 41 13.39 -3.34 4.24
C PHE A 41 13.06 -2.12 5.12
N LEU A 42 14.02 -1.66 5.92
CA LEU A 42 13.82 -0.54 6.84
C LEU A 42 13.66 0.78 6.08
N GLY A 43 14.43 0.99 5.02
CA GLY A 43 14.32 2.17 4.16
C GLY A 43 12.98 2.23 3.44
N GLY A 44 12.54 1.12 2.83
CA GLY A 44 11.23 1.02 2.20
C GLY A 44 10.10 1.24 3.20
N PHE A 45 10.16 0.60 4.38
CA PHE A 45 9.18 0.77 5.43
C PHE A 45 9.12 2.22 5.95
N ALA A 46 10.27 2.83 6.25
CA ALA A 46 10.34 4.21 6.72
C ALA A 46 9.82 5.19 5.67
N TRP A 47 10.19 5.01 4.40
CA TRP A 47 9.68 5.83 3.30
C TRP A 47 8.16 5.69 3.16
N GLY A 48 7.66 4.45 3.17
CA GLY A 48 6.23 4.17 3.14
C GLY A 48 5.47 4.81 4.30
N ALA A 49 6.00 4.74 5.53
CA ALA A 49 5.38 5.33 6.72
C ALA A 49 5.35 6.88 6.69
N VAL A 50 6.26 7.52 5.95
CA VAL A 50 6.27 8.97 5.76
C VAL A 50 5.27 9.39 4.67
N VAL A 51 5.17 8.63 3.59
CA VAL A 51 4.32 8.98 2.43
C VAL A 51 2.87 8.54 2.62
N TYR A 52 2.61 7.42 3.29
CA TYR A 52 1.28 6.85 3.43
C TYR A 52 0.73 6.97 4.85
N ARG A 53 -0.59 7.04 4.95
CA ARG A 53 -1.32 6.92 6.21
C ARG A 53 -2.45 5.89 6.07
N PRO A 54 -2.58 4.96 7.04
CA PRO A 54 -3.72 4.06 7.08
C PRO A 54 -4.97 4.79 7.61
N TYR A 55 -6.12 4.49 7.03
CA TYR A 55 -7.43 4.94 7.49
C TYR A 55 -8.38 3.75 7.59
N THR A 56 -9.22 3.72 8.62
CA THR A 56 -10.36 2.80 8.71
C THR A 56 -11.59 3.53 8.21
N VAL A 57 -12.30 2.96 7.25
CA VAL A 57 -13.48 3.58 6.63
C VAL A 57 -14.74 3.11 7.35
N PRO A 58 -15.47 3.97 8.07
CA PRO A 58 -16.56 3.53 8.94
C PRO A 58 -17.91 3.36 8.23
N THR A 59 -18.03 3.80 6.98
CA THR A 59 -19.32 3.84 6.25
C THR A 59 -19.24 3.09 4.92
N PRO A 60 -20.36 2.55 4.41
CA PRO A 60 -20.42 1.91 3.09
C PRO A 60 -20.55 2.92 1.93
N SER A 61 -20.36 4.22 2.16
CA SER A 61 -20.63 5.26 1.14
C SER A 61 -19.73 5.21 -0.09
N MET A 62 -18.69 4.38 -0.05
CA MET A 62 -17.75 4.14 -1.15
C MET A 62 -17.87 2.71 -1.70
N ALA A 63 -18.89 1.94 -1.30
CA ALA A 63 -19.12 0.62 -1.87
C ALA A 63 -19.51 0.74 -3.36
N PRO A 64 -19.12 -0.22 -4.23
CA PRO A 64 -18.37 -1.44 -3.93
C PRO A 64 -16.85 -1.24 -3.82
N THR A 65 -16.32 -0.07 -4.17
CA THR A 65 -14.87 0.19 -4.21
C THR A 65 -14.21 0.08 -2.83
N ILE A 66 -14.86 0.59 -1.79
CA ILE A 66 -14.38 0.54 -0.40
C ILE A 66 -15.59 0.27 0.52
N GLY A 67 -15.54 -0.86 1.20
CA GLY A 67 -16.54 -1.31 2.15
C GLY A 67 -16.47 -0.63 3.52
N ALA A 68 -17.55 -0.76 4.28
CA ALA A 68 -17.55 -0.37 5.68
C ALA A 68 -16.65 -1.32 6.49
N GLY A 69 -15.71 -0.76 7.25
CA GLY A 69 -14.71 -1.47 8.04
C GLY A 69 -13.37 -1.66 7.34
N ASP A 70 -13.27 -1.34 6.05
CA ASP A 70 -12.05 -1.51 5.28
C ASP A 70 -10.92 -0.61 5.80
N ARG A 71 -9.69 -1.11 5.67
CA ARG A 71 -8.48 -0.32 5.94
C ARG A 71 -7.84 0.05 4.62
N VAL A 72 -7.73 1.34 4.39
CA VAL A 72 -7.15 1.88 3.17
C VAL A 72 -5.80 2.52 3.45
N LEU A 73 -4.88 2.43 2.49
CA LEU A 73 -3.67 3.24 2.45
C LEU A 73 -3.90 4.44 1.55
N ALA A 74 -3.69 5.63 2.12
CA ALA A 74 -3.78 6.88 1.39
C ALA A 74 -2.43 7.59 1.37
N GLU A 75 -2.01 7.98 0.18
CA GLU A 75 -0.83 8.79 -0.10
C GLU A 75 -1.07 10.22 0.40
N ARG A 76 -0.14 10.77 1.16
CA ARG A 76 -0.17 12.18 1.59
C ARG A 76 0.13 13.05 0.38
N VAL A 77 -0.89 13.75 -0.09
CA VAL A 77 -0.84 14.68 -1.21
C VAL A 77 -1.67 15.91 -0.90
N ASP A 78 -1.30 17.04 -1.48
CA ASP A 78 -2.07 18.26 -1.35
C ASP A 78 -3.17 18.33 -2.42
N GLY A 79 -4.17 19.17 -2.17
CA GLY A 79 -5.26 19.39 -3.11
C GLY A 79 -4.84 19.84 -4.50
N GLY A 80 -3.61 20.33 -4.72
CA GLY A 80 -3.08 20.67 -6.04
C GLY A 80 -2.73 19.46 -6.92
N GLU A 81 -2.49 18.30 -6.32
CA GLU A 81 -2.11 17.06 -7.00
C GLU A 81 -3.33 16.19 -7.36
N VAL A 82 -4.47 16.49 -6.74
CA VAL A 82 -5.74 15.78 -6.96
C VAL A 82 -6.30 16.04 -8.35
N ARG A 83 -6.74 14.97 -9.01
CA ARG A 83 -7.38 14.97 -10.34
C ARG A 83 -8.76 14.31 -10.27
N ARG A 84 -9.51 14.40 -11.37
CA ARG A 84 -10.79 13.70 -11.50
C ARG A 84 -10.57 12.18 -11.41
N GLY A 85 -11.53 11.52 -10.80
CA GLY A 85 -11.50 10.09 -10.54
C GLY A 85 -10.75 9.68 -9.27
N ASP A 86 -9.93 10.56 -8.67
CA ASP A 86 -9.22 10.24 -7.43
C ASP A 86 -10.21 10.01 -6.27
N VAL A 87 -9.91 9.03 -5.43
CA VAL A 87 -10.58 8.89 -4.13
C VAL A 87 -9.75 9.63 -3.08
N VAL A 88 -10.35 10.59 -2.39
CA VAL A 88 -9.63 11.50 -1.49
C VAL A 88 -10.14 11.42 -0.06
N VAL A 89 -9.22 11.63 0.88
CA VAL A 89 -9.52 11.83 2.30
C VAL A 89 -9.46 13.33 2.60
N PHE A 90 -10.56 13.91 3.06
CA PHE A 90 -10.67 15.33 3.37
C PHE A 90 -11.37 15.57 4.70
N THR A 91 -11.23 16.78 5.25
CA THR A 91 -11.96 17.21 6.45
C THR A 91 -12.64 18.54 6.19
N ASP A 92 -13.97 18.53 6.16
CA ASP A 92 -14.78 19.73 5.94
C ASP A 92 -15.80 19.88 7.08
N LYS A 93 -15.77 21.04 7.76
CA LYS A 93 -16.61 21.32 8.93
C LYS A 93 -18.09 21.44 8.58
N THR A 94 -18.44 21.76 7.33
CA THR A 94 -19.85 21.87 6.93
C THR A 94 -20.46 20.50 6.63
N TRP A 95 -19.65 19.52 6.24
CA TRP A 95 -20.10 18.15 5.97
C TRP A 95 -20.11 17.30 7.24
N VAL A 96 -18.94 17.14 7.87
CA VAL A 96 -18.78 16.32 9.06
C VAL A 96 -17.81 17.00 10.01
N SER A 97 -18.30 17.33 11.21
CA SER A 97 -17.50 18.01 12.22
C SER A 97 -16.33 17.14 12.69
N ASN A 98 -15.10 17.61 12.45
CA ASN A 98 -13.84 17.06 12.97
C ASN A 98 -13.56 15.58 12.65
N ALA A 99 -14.07 15.06 11.53
CA ALA A 99 -13.76 13.70 11.09
C ALA A 99 -13.33 13.68 9.61
N PRO A 100 -12.36 12.83 9.25
CA PRO A 100 -12.01 12.62 7.85
C PRO A 100 -13.14 11.87 7.12
N VAL A 101 -13.41 12.29 5.89
CA VAL A 101 -14.39 11.68 4.99
C VAL A 101 -13.67 11.21 3.73
N VAL A 102 -14.15 10.11 3.15
CA VAL A 102 -13.63 9.55 1.90
C VAL A 102 -14.69 9.66 0.82
N LYS A 103 -14.34 10.28 -0.31
CA LYS A 103 -15.20 10.41 -1.51
C LYS A 103 -14.38 10.40 -2.79
N ARG A 104 -15.03 10.15 -3.92
CA ARG A 104 -14.43 10.26 -5.25
C ARG A 104 -14.61 11.66 -5.82
N VAL A 105 -13.54 12.21 -6.38
CA VAL A 105 -13.55 13.48 -7.11
C VAL A 105 -14.15 13.25 -8.49
N VAL A 106 -15.34 13.78 -8.76
CA VAL A 106 -15.95 13.66 -10.09
C VAL A 106 -15.74 14.91 -10.95
N ALA A 107 -15.64 16.08 -10.31
CA ALA A 107 -15.38 17.33 -11.01
C ALA A 107 -14.47 18.25 -10.19
N VAL A 108 -13.72 19.10 -10.89
CA VAL A 108 -12.75 20.03 -10.31
C VAL A 108 -13.06 21.46 -10.73
N GLY A 109 -12.52 22.45 -10.01
CA GLY A 109 -12.78 23.86 -10.27
C GLY A 109 -12.67 24.26 -11.75
N GLY A 110 -13.73 24.86 -12.27
CA GLY A 110 -13.92 25.21 -13.68
C GLY A 110 -14.86 24.27 -14.43
N ASP A 111 -15.07 23.05 -13.92
CA ASP A 111 -15.99 22.09 -14.55
C ASP A 111 -17.45 22.43 -14.32
N THR A 112 -18.29 21.97 -15.24
CA THR A 112 -19.72 21.77 -15.00
C THR A 112 -20.01 20.29 -14.81
N VAL A 113 -20.81 19.94 -13.81
CA VAL A 113 -21.24 18.56 -13.53
C VAL A 113 -22.75 18.51 -13.44
N ALA A 114 -23.37 17.53 -14.08
CA ALA A 114 -24.81 17.34 -14.08
C ALA A 114 -25.19 15.86 -14.11
N CYS A 115 -26.29 15.53 -13.45
CA CYS A 115 -26.92 14.23 -13.49
C CYS A 115 -28.35 14.31 -14.07
N CYS A 116 -28.83 13.30 -14.78
CA CYS A 116 -28.08 12.24 -15.46
C CYS A 116 -28.66 12.09 -16.87
N THR A 117 -27.79 11.98 -17.87
CA THR A 117 -28.20 11.71 -19.26
C THR A 117 -28.00 10.22 -19.50
N ASP A 118 -29.10 9.49 -19.73
CA ASP A 118 -29.11 8.03 -19.89
C ASP A 118 -28.51 7.27 -18.69
N GLY A 119 -28.80 7.76 -17.48
CA GLY A 119 -28.29 7.17 -16.24
C GLY A 119 -26.79 7.37 -16.03
N LYS A 120 -26.12 8.20 -16.83
CA LYS A 120 -24.70 8.55 -16.70
C LYS A 120 -24.50 9.98 -16.22
N LEU A 121 -23.45 10.18 -15.41
CA LEU A 121 -22.98 11.49 -15.01
C LEU A 121 -22.42 12.21 -16.24
N THR A 122 -22.67 13.51 -16.35
CA THR A 122 -22.03 14.35 -17.37
C THR A 122 -21.11 15.36 -16.71
N VAL A 123 -19.90 15.49 -17.24
CA VAL A 123 -18.93 16.52 -16.83
C VAL A 123 -18.49 17.26 -18.07
N ASN A 124 -18.64 18.60 -18.07
CA ASN A 124 -18.43 19.46 -19.24
C ASN A 124 -19.20 18.99 -20.49
N GLY A 125 -20.43 18.49 -20.28
CA GLY A 125 -21.29 17.95 -21.34
C GLY A 125 -20.92 16.56 -21.86
N LYS A 126 -19.89 15.93 -21.30
CA LYS A 126 -19.44 14.59 -21.68
C LYS A 126 -19.93 13.53 -20.69
N GLN A 127 -20.53 12.46 -21.19
CA GLN A 127 -20.89 11.30 -20.37
C GLN A 127 -19.64 10.60 -19.84
N ILE A 128 -19.65 10.31 -18.55
CA ILE A 128 -18.54 9.65 -17.85
C ILE A 128 -18.85 8.18 -17.71
N ASP A 129 -17.86 7.36 -18.05
CA ASP A 129 -17.90 5.94 -17.74
C ASP A 129 -17.38 5.70 -16.32
N GLU A 130 -18.21 5.10 -15.48
CA GLU A 130 -17.92 4.93 -14.06
C GLU A 130 -17.82 3.43 -13.72
N PRO A 131 -16.76 2.73 -14.17
CA PRO A 131 -16.64 1.28 -14.03
C PRO A 131 -16.54 0.80 -12.57
N TYR A 132 -16.25 1.72 -11.65
CA TYR A 132 -16.23 1.48 -10.20
C TYR A 132 -17.63 1.39 -9.57
N LEU A 133 -18.69 1.77 -10.29
CA LEU A 133 -20.06 1.57 -9.83
C LEU A 133 -20.50 0.12 -10.10
N ALA A 134 -21.45 -0.38 -9.31
CA ALA A 134 -22.07 -1.66 -9.62
C ALA A 134 -22.77 -1.60 -10.99
N LYS A 135 -22.74 -2.68 -11.77
CA LYS A 135 -23.15 -2.71 -13.20
C LYS A 135 -24.57 -2.19 -13.47
N ASP A 136 -25.47 -2.30 -12.50
CA ASP A 136 -26.86 -1.87 -12.61
C ASP A 136 -27.17 -0.62 -11.77
N ASN A 137 -26.14 0.05 -11.25
CA ASN A 137 -26.30 1.26 -10.44
C ASN A 137 -26.25 2.49 -11.35
N PRO A 138 -27.27 3.38 -11.35
CA PRO A 138 -27.18 4.64 -12.05
C PRO A 138 -26.00 5.46 -11.52
N ALA A 139 -25.46 6.32 -12.39
CA ALA A 139 -24.43 7.26 -12.02
C ALA A 139 -24.87 8.18 -10.88
N GLU A 140 -26.15 8.45 -10.71
CA GLU A 140 -26.64 9.07 -9.49
C GLU A 140 -28.14 8.78 -9.40
N PHE A 141 -28.64 8.52 -8.19
CA PHE A 141 -30.05 8.19 -7.97
C PHE A 141 -30.88 9.47 -7.82
N GLN A 142 -30.30 10.51 -7.21
CA GLN A 142 -30.95 11.79 -7.04
C GLN A 142 -30.55 12.74 -8.17
N ASN A 143 -31.46 12.98 -9.11
CA ASN A 143 -31.25 14.02 -10.12
C ASN A 143 -30.91 15.36 -9.43
N PHE A 144 -29.81 15.97 -9.83
CA PHE A 144 -29.36 17.26 -9.31
C PHE A 144 -29.11 18.26 -10.45
N PRO A 145 -29.31 19.57 -10.20
CA PRO A 145 -29.11 20.59 -11.22
C PRO A 145 -27.65 20.67 -11.68
N THR A 146 -27.40 21.20 -12.87
CA THR A 146 -26.03 21.47 -13.31
C THR A 146 -25.29 22.38 -12.31
N VAL A 147 -24.18 21.90 -11.76
CA VAL A 147 -23.31 22.65 -10.84
C VAL A 147 -22.05 23.06 -11.57
N THR A 148 -21.69 24.34 -11.47
CA THR A 148 -20.36 24.82 -11.91
C THR A 148 -19.42 24.82 -10.71
N VAL A 149 -18.37 24.01 -10.74
CA VAL A 149 -17.43 23.87 -9.62
C VAL A 149 -16.57 25.13 -9.53
N PRO A 150 -16.59 25.87 -8.41
CA PRO A 150 -15.75 27.04 -8.26
C PRO A 150 -14.26 26.70 -8.32
N LYS A 151 -13.43 27.65 -8.80
CA LYS A 151 -11.97 27.48 -8.80
C LYS A 151 -11.47 27.16 -7.39
N GLY A 152 -10.52 26.23 -7.29
CA GLY A 152 -9.97 25.77 -6.01
C GLY A 152 -10.89 24.83 -5.22
N ARG A 153 -12.01 24.39 -5.79
CA ARG A 153 -12.94 23.45 -5.15
C ARG A 153 -13.09 22.16 -5.96
N LEU A 154 -13.73 21.17 -5.34
CA LEU A 154 -13.96 19.83 -5.84
C LEU A 154 -15.45 19.48 -5.67
N PHE A 155 -16.02 18.78 -6.63
CA PHE A 155 -17.31 18.10 -6.49
C PHE A 155 -17.02 16.63 -6.25
N LEU A 156 -17.47 16.12 -5.10
CA LEU A 156 -17.16 14.80 -4.58
C LEU A 156 -18.43 13.97 -4.48
N LEU A 157 -18.41 12.74 -4.97
CA LEU A 157 -19.51 11.77 -4.85
C LEU A 157 -19.03 10.51 -4.13
N GLY A 158 -19.95 9.83 -3.46
CA GLY A 158 -19.74 8.44 -3.04
C GLY A 158 -19.85 7.50 -4.23
N ASP A 159 -19.18 6.35 -4.16
CA ASP A 159 -19.42 5.29 -5.14
C ASP A 159 -20.75 4.57 -4.86
N GLU A 160 -21.23 4.62 -3.61
CA GLU A 160 -22.58 4.18 -3.26
C GLU A 160 -23.57 5.35 -3.45
N ARG A 161 -24.05 5.51 -4.68
CA ARG A 161 -24.86 6.67 -5.11
C ARG A 161 -26.20 6.81 -4.38
N THR A 162 -26.76 5.74 -3.80
CA THR A 162 -28.08 5.84 -3.14
C THR A 162 -27.95 6.26 -1.67
N GLY A 163 -26.92 5.79 -0.97
CA GLY A 163 -26.75 5.96 0.48
C GLY A 163 -25.69 6.98 0.89
N SER A 164 -25.00 7.61 -0.06
CA SER A 164 -23.90 8.53 0.22
C SER A 164 -24.41 9.94 0.53
N LEU A 165 -24.05 10.46 1.71
CA LEU A 165 -24.05 11.90 1.95
C LEU A 165 -22.80 12.50 1.31
N ASP A 166 -22.98 13.18 0.19
CA ASP A 166 -21.92 13.80 -0.59
C ASP A 166 -22.33 15.17 -1.18
N SER A 167 -21.68 15.64 -2.25
CA SER A 167 -21.90 17.01 -2.75
C SER A 167 -23.36 17.26 -3.12
N THR A 168 -24.09 16.23 -3.56
CA THR A 168 -25.50 16.33 -3.93
C THR A 168 -26.40 16.62 -2.72
N ALA A 169 -26.05 16.09 -1.54
CA ALA A 169 -26.76 16.34 -0.28
C ALA A 169 -26.51 17.75 0.28
N HIS A 170 -25.46 18.43 -0.20
CA HIS A 170 -24.99 19.73 0.31
C HIS A 170 -25.20 20.89 -0.67
N LEU A 171 -26.00 20.71 -1.72
CA LEU A 171 -26.16 21.72 -2.80
C LEU A 171 -26.74 23.06 -2.34
N THR A 172 -27.47 23.08 -1.23
CA THR A 172 -28.02 24.31 -0.65
C THR A 172 -27.05 25.05 0.28
N ASP A 173 -25.89 24.46 0.58
CA ASP A 173 -24.86 25.09 1.40
C ASP A 173 -24.18 26.23 0.63
N ALA A 174 -23.52 27.14 1.36
CA ALA A 174 -22.90 28.34 0.78
C ALA A 174 -21.90 28.06 -0.37
N ALA A 175 -21.36 26.84 -0.46
CA ALA A 175 -20.44 26.41 -1.50
C ALA A 175 -21.06 25.44 -2.53
N GLN A 176 -22.39 25.35 -2.61
CA GLN A 176 -23.11 24.47 -3.54
C GLN A 176 -22.64 23.02 -3.48
N GLY A 177 -22.47 22.51 -2.26
CA GLY A 177 -22.00 21.16 -2.01
C GLY A 177 -20.55 20.89 -2.41
N THR A 178 -19.78 21.88 -2.87
CA THR A 178 -18.38 21.63 -3.23
C THR A 178 -17.47 21.66 -1.99
N VAL A 179 -16.31 21.01 -2.06
CA VAL A 179 -15.29 20.96 -0.99
C VAL A 179 -14.04 21.71 -1.43
N ALA A 180 -13.40 22.45 -0.51
CA ALA A 180 -12.16 23.15 -0.83
C ALA A 180 -11.02 22.15 -1.13
N ARG A 181 -10.21 22.39 -2.17
CA ARG A 181 -9.02 21.57 -2.44
C ARG A 181 -8.08 21.49 -1.24
N SER A 182 -7.96 22.59 -0.49
CA SER A 182 -7.14 22.67 0.73
C SER A 182 -7.67 21.84 1.90
N ALA A 183 -8.89 21.32 1.82
CA ALA A 183 -9.44 20.39 2.82
C ALA A 183 -8.96 18.95 2.59
N VAL A 184 -8.39 18.63 1.43
CA VAL A 184 -7.83 17.32 1.12
C VAL A 184 -6.52 17.13 1.87
N SER A 185 -6.37 15.94 2.45
CA SER A 185 -5.18 15.54 3.22
C SER A 185 -4.47 14.31 2.67
N ALA A 186 -5.14 13.51 1.84
CA ALA A 186 -4.58 12.32 1.23
C ALA A 186 -5.41 11.84 0.02
N ARG A 187 -4.79 11.04 -0.84
CA ARG A 187 -5.43 10.30 -1.94
C ARG A 187 -5.33 8.80 -1.66
N VAL A 188 -6.45 8.10 -1.67
CA VAL A 188 -6.52 6.65 -1.44
C VAL A 188 -5.98 5.91 -2.66
N GLU A 189 -5.07 4.96 -2.43
CA GLU A 189 -4.45 4.17 -3.49
C GLU A 189 -4.77 2.67 -3.39
N ALA A 190 -5.00 2.15 -2.18
CA ALA A 190 -5.26 0.72 -1.99
C ALA A 190 -6.13 0.42 -0.76
N VAL A 191 -6.89 -0.68 -0.85
CA VAL A 191 -7.53 -1.37 0.27
C VAL A 191 -6.57 -2.48 0.74
N VAL A 192 -6.01 -2.30 1.94
CA VAL A 192 -5.00 -3.22 2.51
C VAL A 192 -5.57 -4.21 3.52
N TRP A 193 -6.84 -4.06 3.88
CA TRP A 193 -7.60 -5.05 4.62
C TRP A 193 -9.07 -4.91 4.22
N PRO A 194 -9.71 -5.95 3.67
CA PRO A 194 -9.32 -7.38 3.61
C PRO A 194 -8.36 -7.79 2.48
N MET A 195 -7.59 -6.85 1.91
CA MET A 195 -6.60 -7.04 0.82
C MET A 195 -7.17 -7.01 -0.60
N ASP A 196 -8.14 -6.12 -0.85
CA ASP A 196 -8.70 -5.93 -2.20
C ASP A 196 -7.76 -5.20 -3.18
N GLY A 197 -6.59 -4.80 -2.71
CA GLY A 197 -5.48 -4.36 -3.56
C GLY A 197 -5.56 -2.88 -3.93
N MET A 198 -4.93 -2.52 -5.05
CA MET A 198 -4.91 -1.14 -5.52
C MET A 198 -6.24 -0.79 -6.17
N LEU A 199 -6.68 0.46 -5.97
CA LEU A 199 -7.87 0.98 -6.63
C LEU A 199 -7.67 0.98 -8.15
N GLU A 200 -8.75 0.68 -8.88
CA GLU A 200 -8.76 0.75 -10.33
C GLU A 200 -8.54 2.19 -10.82
N ARG A 201 -7.87 2.32 -11.97
CA ARG A 201 -7.68 3.64 -12.58
C ARG A 201 -9.03 4.17 -13.07
N PRO A 202 -9.33 5.45 -12.84
CA PRO A 202 -10.61 6.04 -13.21
C PRO A 202 -10.60 6.45 -14.70
N THR A 203 -10.53 5.46 -15.60
CA THR A 203 -10.32 5.65 -17.05
C THR A 203 -11.40 6.50 -17.71
N GLY A 204 -12.63 6.49 -17.21
CA GLY A 204 -13.72 7.33 -17.74
C GLY A 204 -13.48 8.84 -17.64
N PHE A 205 -12.50 9.29 -16.86
CA PHE A 205 -12.13 10.70 -16.75
C PHE A 205 -10.92 11.09 -17.63
N GLU A 206 -10.25 10.14 -18.30
CA GLU A 206 -9.04 10.40 -19.11
C GLU A 206 -9.29 11.43 -20.21
N GLU A 207 -10.48 11.38 -20.80
CA GLU A 207 -10.83 12.27 -21.91
C GLU A 207 -11.12 13.71 -21.45
N LEU A 208 -11.19 13.96 -20.13
CA LEU A 208 -11.34 15.29 -19.54
C LEU A 208 -10.00 15.90 -19.08
N GLY A 209 -8.90 15.17 -19.27
CA GLY A 209 -7.55 15.64 -18.96
C GLY A 209 -6.70 14.59 -18.23
N ALA A 210 -5.50 15.01 -17.84
CA ALA A 210 -4.54 14.11 -17.20
C ALA A 210 -5.05 13.55 -15.87
N LEU A 211 -5.00 12.22 -15.75
CA LEU A 211 -5.19 11.53 -14.48
C LEU A 211 -3.97 11.69 -13.57
N SER A 212 -4.20 11.46 -12.29
CA SER A 212 -3.14 11.34 -11.30
C SER A 212 -2.15 10.23 -11.64
N ALA A 213 -0.86 10.50 -11.40
CA ALA A 213 0.16 9.48 -11.45
C ALA A 213 -0.04 8.50 -10.27
N PRO A 214 0.20 7.19 -10.46
CA PRO A 214 0.22 6.25 -9.34
C PRO A 214 1.27 6.65 -8.31
N GLY A 215 0.96 6.47 -7.03
CA GLY A 215 1.91 6.71 -5.95
C GLY A 215 3.02 5.66 -5.92
N PRO A 216 4.02 5.82 -5.03
CA PRO A 216 5.15 4.91 -4.93
C PRO A 216 4.82 3.58 -4.23
N LEU A 217 3.55 3.25 -3.94
CA LEU A 217 3.15 2.10 -3.12
C LEU A 217 3.76 0.78 -3.64
N ARG A 218 3.71 0.55 -4.95
CA ARG A 218 4.30 -0.65 -5.57
C ARG A 218 5.80 -0.74 -5.32
N THR A 219 6.50 0.39 -5.45
CA THR A 219 7.94 0.49 -5.22
C THR A 219 8.28 0.25 -3.75
N VAL A 220 7.53 0.87 -2.83
CA VAL A 220 7.67 0.69 -1.39
C VAL A 220 7.49 -0.78 -1.00
N VAL A 221 6.42 -1.42 -1.48
CA VAL A 221 6.17 -2.85 -1.24
C VAL A 221 7.29 -3.72 -1.80
N ALA A 222 7.76 -3.43 -3.03
CA ALA A 222 8.87 -4.17 -3.62
C ALA A 222 10.16 -4.06 -2.80
N LEU A 223 10.50 -2.87 -2.31
CA LEU A 223 11.66 -2.65 -1.43
C LEU A 223 11.57 -3.47 -0.14
N ILE A 224 10.38 -3.47 0.49
CA ILE A 224 10.13 -4.22 1.72
C ILE A 224 10.25 -5.73 1.47
N VAL A 225 9.59 -6.25 0.43
CA VAL A 225 9.59 -7.69 0.12
C VAL A 225 10.98 -8.17 -0.27
N VAL A 226 11.67 -7.47 -1.18
CA VAL A 226 13.04 -7.81 -1.59
C VAL A 226 13.99 -7.75 -0.40
N GLY A 227 13.85 -6.71 0.43
CA GLY A 227 14.62 -6.57 1.66
C GLY A 227 14.43 -7.75 2.61
N ALA A 228 13.19 -8.14 2.88
CA ALA A 228 12.86 -9.28 3.73
C ALA A 228 13.44 -10.60 3.18
N VAL A 229 13.33 -10.84 1.87
CA VAL A 229 13.88 -12.03 1.21
C VAL A 229 15.40 -12.09 1.36
N LEU A 230 16.11 -10.97 1.18
CA LEU A 230 17.56 -10.90 1.34
C LEU A 230 18.00 -11.15 2.79
N VAL A 231 17.28 -10.61 3.77
CA VAL A 231 17.56 -10.84 5.20
C VAL A 231 17.38 -12.32 5.55
N LEU A 232 16.26 -12.92 5.16
CA LEU A 232 15.95 -14.32 5.46
C LEU A 232 16.91 -15.26 4.73
N GLY A 233 17.15 -15.05 3.44
CA GLY A 233 18.06 -15.87 2.63
C GLY A 233 19.51 -15.75 3.10
N GLY A 234 19.97 -14.53 3.39
CA GLY A 234 21.30 -14.27 3.93
C GLY A 234 21.49 -14.88 5.31
N GLY A 235 20.52 -14.73 6.23
CA GLY A 235 20.58 -15.29 7.58
C GLY A 235 20.53 -16.83 7.62
N ALA A 236 19.77 -17.45 6.71
CA ALA A 236 19.67 -18.90 6.60
C ALA A 236 20.91 -19.56 5.96
N TYR A 237 21.79 -18.80 5.30
CA TYR A 237 22.97 -19.33 4.60
C TYR A 237 23.88 -20.16 5.50
N GLY A 238 24.23 -19.68 6.69
CA GLY A 238 25.12 -20.39 7.63
C GLY A 238 24.57 -21.76 8.06
N PRO A 239 23.34 -21.84 8.60
CA PRO A 239 22.69 -23.10 8.95
C PRO A 239 22.57 -24.08 7.78
N ILE A 240 22.21 -23.60 6.59
CA ILE A 240 22.02 -24.43 5.39
C ILE A 240 23.37 -24.95 4.87
N ALA A 241 24.39 -24.09 4.77
CA ALA A 241 25.73 -24.48 4.34
C ALA A 241 26.34 -25.54 5.26
N LYS A 242 26.11 -25.42 6.58
CA LYS A 242 26.55 -26.42 7.57
C LYS A 242 25.88 -27.78 7.33
N ARG A 243 24.55 -27.82 7.18
CA ARG A 243 23.80 -29.07 6.93
C ARG A 243 24.19 -29.75 5.61
N LEU A 244 24.46 -28.97 4.57
CA LEU A 244 24.91 -29.51 3.27
C LEU A 244 26.35 -30.02 3.34
N GLY A 245 27.23 -29.32 4.04
CA GLY A 245 28.60 -29.76 4.31
C GLY A 245 28.65 -31.08 5.09
N ASP A 246 27.86 -31.21 6.15
CA ASP A 246 27.79 -32.43 6.98
C ASP A 246 27.27 -33.63 6.17
N ARG A 247 26.27 -33.43 5.29
CA ARG A 247 25.77 -34.49 4.38
C ARG A 247 26.80 -34.94 3.34
N SER A 248 27.62 -34.02 2.83
CA SER A 248 28.68 -34.37 1.88
C SER A 248 29.78 -35.22 2.54
N ARG A 249 30.20 -34.87 3.77
CA ARG A 249 31.17 -35.65 4.54
C ARG A 249 30.68 -37.07 4.86
N ALA A 250 29.43 -37.22 5.28
CA ALA A 250 28.84 -38.53 5.56
C ALA A 250 28.77 -39.45 4.32
N ARG A 251 28.77 -38.90 3.10
CA ARG A 251 28.79 -39.68 1.85
C ARG A 251 30.21 -40.08 1.40
N THR A 252 31.25 -39.51 2.01
CA THR A 252 32.65 -39.72 1.57
C THR A 252 33.46 -40.64 2.50
N GLU A 253 32.86 -41.22 3.55
CA GLU A 253 33.52 -42.29 4.31
C GLU A 253 33.61 -43.56 3.44
N PRO A 254 34.81 -44.07 3.14
CA PRO A 254 34.95 -45.31 2.41
C PRO A 254 34.50 -46.48 3.30
N ALA A 255 33.55 -47.27 2.81
CA ALA A 255 33.28 -48.59 3.35
C ALA A 255 34.51 -49.47 3.12
N GLY A 256 35.40 -49.57 4.11
CA GLY A 256 36.54 -50.48 4.01
C GLY A 256 37.59 -50.26 5.09
N ALA A 257 37.48 -51.01 6.18
CA ALA A 257 38.60 -51.68 6.87
C ALA A 257 38.10 -52.44 8.10
N ARG A 258 37.62 -53.68 7.91
CA ARG A 258 37.90 -54.83 8.78
C ARG A 258 37.81 -56.09 7.96
#